data_AF-A0A356E0N4-F1
#
_entry.id   AF-A0A356E0N4-F1
#
_cell.length_a   1.000
_cell.length_b   1.000
_cell.length_c   1.000
_cell.angle_alpha   90.00
_cell.angle_beta   90.00
_cell.angle_gamma   90.00
#
_symmetry.space_group_name_H-M   'P 1'
#
loop_
_entity.id
_entity.type
_entity.pdbx_description
1 polymer ?
#
loop_
_entity_poly.entity_id
_entity_poly.type
_entity_poly.pdbx_seq_one_letter_code
_entity_poly.pdbx_strand_id
1 'polypeptide(L)'
;EARDILAESEFRGLPVFDGKTYTGFVTRRCFLRKPKTKLIMVDHNETEQGVEGLEEAEVVEIIDHHRLGAAKTRNPIFIYCEPLGSTCTIIYKLFNRNGVPITTEVAKVLLSGIISDTIMLKSPTTTFEDYTAVQDLLALAQVADMVSFGQTMFASGASLAKENPRKMLESDFKKYRELGVTFGIGQCEVTTLSDVDDYKASYLAELDKLKVEHNLDWAMFLITDVVRENSVLLMTSMPIAERKLAYKKESEGKFLLPGVLSRKKQLLPEILRVLEE
;
A
#
# COMPACT_ATOMS: atom_id res chain seq x y z
N GLU A 1 -38.65 21.30 0.42
CA GLU A 1 -39.49 20.35 1.20
C GLU A 1 -39.22 20.40 2.71
N ALA A 2 -38.17 19.76 3.25
CA ALA A 2 -37.93 19.77 4.71
C ALA A 2 -37.80 21.18 5.32
N ARG A 3 -37.18 22.12 4.60
CA ARG A 3 -37.10 23.54 4.99
C ARG A 3 -38.49 24.19 5.11
N ASP A 4 -39.37 23.89 4.16
CA ASP A 4 -40.68 24.52 4.05
C ASP A 4 -41.63 23.94 5.12
N ILE A 5 -41.55 22.63 5.38
CA ILE A 5 -42.24 21.95 6.51
C ILE A 5 -41.83 22.57 7.85
N LEU A 6 -40.54 22.83 8.07
CA LEU A 6 -40.02 23.40 9.33
C LEU A 6 -40.31 24.92 9.47
N ALA A 7 -40.55 25.61 8.35
CA ALA A 7 -40.96 27.01 8.34
C ALA A 7 -42.42 27.17 8.80
N GLU A 8 -43.29 26.25 8.40
CA GLU A 8 -44.72 26.25 8.76
C GLU A 8 -45.03 25.50 10.07
N SER A 9 -44.09 24.70 10.57
CA SER A 9 -44.24 23.93 11.80
C SER A 9 -44.03 24.78 13.07
N GLU A 10 -44.80 24.52 14.13
CA GLU A 10 -44.55 25.07 15.48
C GLU A 10 -43.37 24.41 16.20
N PHE A 11 -42.87 23.27 15.69
CA PHE A 11 -41.77 22.53 16.31
C PHE A 11 -40.40 23.18 16.01
N ARG A 12 -39.48 23.14 16.98
CA ARG A 12 -38.12 23.72 16.85
C ARG A 12 -37.19 22.91 15.95
N GLY A 13 -37.57 21.68 15.61
CA GLY A 13 -36.84 20.78 14.72
C GLY A 13 -37.70 19.61 14.26
N LEU A 14 -37.23 18.92 13.22
CA LEU A 14 -37.85 17.72 12.67
C LEU A 14 -36.91 16.53 12.91
N PRO A 15 -37.41 15.38 13.35
CA PRO A 15 -36.61 14.16 13.35
C PRO A 15 -36.33 13.71 11.92
N VAL A 16 -35.13 13.19 11.69
CA VAL A 16 -34.65 12.65 10.42
C VAL A 16 -34.57 11.14 10.58
N PHE A 17 -35.16 10.42 9.62
CA PHE A 17 -35.14 8.98 9.57
C PHE A 17 -34.56 8.52 8.24
N ASP A 18 -33.74 7.47 8.29
CA ASP A 18 -33.38 6.66 7.14
C ASP A 18 -34.22 5.38 7.19
N GLY A 19 -35.27 5.32 6.36
CA GLY A 19 -36.32 4.31 6.47
C GLY A 19 -37.03 4.38 7.83
N LYS A 20 -36.78 3.39 8.70
CA LYS A 20 -37.33 3.32 10.07
C LYS A 20 -36.30 3.68 11.15
N THR A 21 -35.05 3.92 10.78
CA THR A 21 -33.96 4.18 11.71
C THR A 21 -33.87 5.68 11.99
N TYR A 22 -33.92 6.07 13.26
CA TYR A 22 -33.70 7.45 13.64
C TYR A 22 -32.23 7.83 13.45
N THR A 23 -31.97 8.82 12.60
CA THR A 23 -30.62 9.27 12.23
C THR A 23 -30.24 10.61 12.87
N GLY A 24 -31.21 11.37 13.40
CA GLY A 24 -30.96 12.63 14.07
C GLY A 24 -32.14 13.60 13.99
N PHE A 25 -31.91 14.88 14.21
CA PHE A 25 -32.92 15.92 14.02
C PHE A 25 -32.32 17.15 13.31
N VAL A 26 -33.13 17.83 12.50
CA VAL A 26 -32.77 19.07 11.81
C VAL A 26 -33.52 20.24 12.46
N THR A 27 -32.86 21.37 12.67
CA THR A 27 -33.47 22.59 13.21
C THR A 27 -33.47 23.71 12.17
N ARG A 28 -34.24 24.78 12.40
CA ARG A 28 -34.23 25.97 11.51
C ARG A 28 -32.82 26.52 11.26
N ARG A 29 -31.97 26.47 12.30
CA ARG A 29 -30.57 26.94 12.22
C ARG A 29 -29.75 26.13 11.23
N CYS A 30 -30.03 24.84 11.06
CA CYS A 30 -29.33 23.97 10.12
C CYS A 30 -29.52 24.41 8.65
N PHE A 31 -30.59 25.12 8.32
CA PHE A 31 -30.82 25.68 6.98
C PHE A 31 -30.14 27.03 6.76
N LEU A 32 -29.95 27.82 7.82
CA LEU A 32 -29.23 29.09 7.76
C LEU A 32 -27.71 28.91 7.81
N ARG A 33 -27.25 27.92 8.58
CA ARG A 33 -25.86 27.49 8.67
C ARG A 33 -25.85 25.97 8.74
N LYS A 34 -25.51 25.33 7.61
CA LYS A 34 -25.26 23.89 7.58
C LYS A 34 -24.10 23.61 8.54
N PRO A 35 -24.31 22.85 9.64
CA PRO A 35 -23.21 22.47 10.52
C PRO A 35 -22.23 21.63 9.68
N LYS A 36 -20.96 22.02 9.71
CA LYS A 36 -19.89 21.28 9.04
C LYS A 36 -19.32 20.25 10.01
N THR A 37 -19.17 19.02 9.55
CA THR A 37 -18.44 18.00 10.30
C THR A 37 -16.98 18.43 10.40
N LYS A 38 -16.42 18.40 11.61
CA LYS A 38 -15.00 18.67 11.82
C LYS A 38 -14.20 17.40 11.57
N LEU A 39 -13.12 17.50 10.81
CA LEU A 39 -12.27 16.37 10.45
C LEU A 39 -10.81 16.64 10.79
N ILE A 40 -10.14 15.61 11.29
CA ILE A 40 -8.68 15.54 11.38
C ILE A 40 -8.24 14.60 10.27
N MET A 41 -7.39 15.08 9.37
CA MET A 41 -6.82 14.26 8.31
C MET A 41 -5.51 13.65 8.81
N VAL A 42 -5.37 12.35 8.61
CA VAL A 42 -4.18 11.58 9.00
C VAL A 42 -3.68 10.85 7.77
N ASP A 43 -2.37 10.89 7.52
CA ASP A 43 -1.68 10.15 6.46
C ASP A 43 -2.00 10.58 5.01
N HIS A 44 -2.82 11.61 4.85
CA HIS A 44 -3.09 12.24 3.57
C HIS A 44 -3.59 13.66 3.79
N ASN A 45 -3.48 14.47 2.74
CA ASN A 45 -3.98 15.84 2.76
C ASN A 45 -4.61 16.29 1.42
N GLU A 46 -4.42 15.55 0.33
CA GLU A 46 -5.05 15.82 -0.97
C GLU A 46 -6.54 15.42 -0.92
N THR A 47 -7.45 16.32 -1.36
CA THR A 47 -8.91 16.11 -1.24
C THR A 47 -9.41 14.87 -1.99
N GLU A 48 -8.77 14.54 -3.11
CA GLU A 48 -9.10 13.37 -3.94
C GLU A 48 -8.87 12.03 -3.23
N GLN A 49 -8.04 12.02 -2.19
CA GLN A 49 -7.72 10.83 -1.38
C GLN A 49 -8.62 10.72 -0.14
N GLY A 50 -9.42 11.75 0.13
CA GLY A 50 -10.26 11.85 1.33
C GLY A 50 -11.59 11.12 1.23
N VAL A 51 -12.34 11.17 2.32
CA VAL A 51 -13.72 10.66 2.38
C VAL A 51 -14.65 11.47 1.47
N GLU A 52 -15.67 10.82 0.89
CA GLU A 52 -16.71 11.50 0.13
C GLU A 52 -17.37 12.62 0.97
N GLY A 53 -17.50 13.81 0.39
CA GLY A 53 -18.01 14.98 1.09
C GLY A 53 -16.97 15.75 1.93
N LEU A 54 -15.68 15.42 1.83
CA LEU A 54 -14.59 16.14 2.51
C LEU A 54 -14.61 17.65 2.21
N GLU A 55 -14.94 18.04 0.98
CA GLU A 55 -15.08 19.42 0.53
C GLU A 55 -16.19 20.21 1.28
N GLU A 56 -17.19 19.50 1.79
CA GLU A 56 -18.25 20.09 2.60
C GLU A 56 -17.87 20.19 4.09
N ALA A 57 -16.89 19.41 4.54
CA ALA A 57 -16.42 19.37 5.92
C ALA A 57 -15.61 20.63 6.33
N GLU A 58 -15.21 20.66 7.60
CA GLU A 58 -14.24 21.60 8.16
C GLU A 58 -13.02 20.78 8.61
N VAL A 59 -11.97 20.75 7.80
CA VAL A 59 -10.67 20.20 8.25
C VAL A 59 -10.13 21.12 9.34
N VAL A 60 -9.84 20.56 10.51
CA VAL A 60 -9.34 21.29 11.68
C VAL A 60 -7.88 20.95 12.01
N GLU A 61 -7.41 19.78 11.61
CA GLU A 61 -6.01 19.37 11.76
C GLU A 61 -5.55 18.46 10.61
N ILE A 62 -4.26 18.47 10.31
CA ILE A 62 -3.59 17.57 9.37
C ILE A 62 -2.34 16.99 10.04
N ILE A 63 -2.22 15.67 10.10
CA ILE A 63 -1.04 14.94 10.58
C ILE A 63 -0.59 14.00 9.46
N ASP A 64 0.53 14.29 8.81
CA ASP A 64 0.87 13.61 7.56
C ASP A 64 2.39 13.58 7.34
N HIS A 65 2.89 12.63 6.56
CA HIS A 65 4.29 12.54 6.14
C HIS A 65 4.49 12.72 4.63
N HIS A 66 3.40 12.89 3.87
CA HIS A 66 3.43 13.11 2.43
C HIS A 66 3.71 14.58 2.07
N ARG A 67 3.89 14.82 0.76
CA ARG A 67 3.94 16.18 0.22
C ARG A 67 2.64 16.93 0.53
N LEU A 68 2.74 18.23 0.76
CA LEU A 68 1.57 19.07 0.95
C LEU A 68 0.88 19.36 -0.40
N GLY A 69 -0.36 18.92 -0.53
CA GLY A 69 -1.31 19.18 -1.62
C GLY A 69 -2.72 19.54 -1.11
N ALA A 70 -2.83 20.05 0.12
CA ALA A 70 -4.09 20.29 0.79
C ALA A 70 -4.93 21.42 0.16
N ALA A 71 -6.25 21.26 0.21
CA ALA A 71 -7.18 22.33 -0.14
C ALA A 71 -7.08 23.51 0.83
N LYS A 72 -7.46 24.70 0.35
CA LYS A 72 -7.47 25.92 1.18
C LYS A 72 -8.48 25.80 2.31
N THR A 73 -8.03 25.98 3.54
CA THR A 73 -8.90 26.08 4.72
C THR A 73 -9.41 27.50 4.91
N ARG A 74 -10.60 27.64 5.53
CA ARG A 74 -11.18 28.97 5.84
C ARG A 74 -10.57 29.60 7.09
N ASN A 75 -10.17 28.75 8.04
CA ASN A 75 -9.61 29.14 9.33
C ASN A 75 -8.18 28.59 9.44
N PRO A 76 -7.31 29.19 10.27
CA PRO A 76 -6.06 28.56 10.68
C PRO A 76 -6.33 27.19 11.31
N ILE A 77 -5.50 26.21 10.98
CA ILE A 77 -5.58 24.82 11.46
C ILE A 77 -4.23 24.36 11.99
N PHE A 78 -4.23 23.32 12.83
CA PHE A 78 -2.99 22.67 13.24
C PHE A 78 -2.50 21.75 12.11
N ILE A 79 -1.26 21.93 11.67
CA ILE A 79 -0.64 21.06 10.66
C ILE A 79 0.66 20.55 11.25
N TYR A 80 0.79 19.23 11.33
CA TYR A 80 2.03 18.59 11.70
C TYR A 80 2.45 17.64 10.59
N CYS A 81 3.39 18.11 9.78
CA CYS A 81 3.96 17.33 8.70
C CYS A 81 5.47 17.22 8.85
N GLU A 82 5.96 15.99 8.86
CA GLU A 82 7.40 15.69 8.90
C GLU A 82 7.75 14.63 7.86
N PRO A 83 8.91 14.75 7.18
CA PRO A 83 9.34 13.78 6.17
C PRO A 83 9.91 12.50 6.83
N LEU A 84 9.07 11.79 7.57
CA LEU A 84 9.38 10.51 8.22
C LEU A 84 8.86 9.33 7.39
N GLY A 85 9.27 8.11 7.74
CA GLY A 85 8.84 6.90 7.06
C GLY A 85 7.37 6.56 7.27
N SER A 86 6.74 7.02 8.36
CA SER A 86 5.33 6.78 8.65
C SER A 86 4.67 7.91 9.45
N THR A 87 3.40 8.17 9.17
CA THR A 87 2.54 9.04 10.00
C THR A 87 2.41 8.51 11.43
N CYS A 88 2.48 7.18 11.64
CA CYS A 88 2.45 6.59 12.99
C CYS A 88 3.65 7.02 13.84
N THR A 89 4.80 7.31 13.23
CA THR A 89 5.97 7.89 13.93
C THR A 89 5.68 9.31 14.41
N ILE A 90 4.97 10.11 13.61
CA ILE A 90 4.53 11.46 14.01
C ILE A 90 3.54 11.37 15.18
N ILE A 91 2.58 10.45 15.12
CA ILE A 91 1.61 10.23 16.20
C ILE A 91 2.31 9.74 17.48
N TYR A 92 3.27 8.83 17.38
CA TYR A 92 4.13 8.42 18.50
C TYR A 92 4.82 9.63 19.16
N LYS A 93 5.42 10.52 18.36
CA LYS A 93 6.01 11.78 18.85
C LYS A 93 4.98 12.67 19.52
N LEU A 94 3.74 12.72 19.03
CA LEU A 94 2.65 13.47 19.64
C LEU A 94 2.23 12.91 21.02
N PHE A 95 2.15 11.60 21.19
CA PHE A 95 1.89 10.99 22.50
C PHE A 95 2.96 11.41 23.51
N ASN A 96 4.24 11.26 23.13
CA ASN A 96 5.36 11.64 23.97
C ASN A 96 5.39 13.14 24.28
N ARG A 97 5.20 13.99 23.28
CA ARG A 97 5.20 15.45 23.42
C ARG A 97 4.13 15.94 24.39
N ASN A 98 2.96 15.29 24.40
CA ASN A 98 1.84 15.67 25.27
C ASN A 98 1.82 14.91 26.60
N GLY A 99 2.79 14.03 26.86
CA GLY A 99 2.84 13.22 28.09
C GLY A 99 1.65 12.27 28.25
N VAL A 100 1.05 11.83 27.13
CA VAL A 100 -0.07 10.88 27.15
C VAL A 100 0.49 9.46 27.09
N PRO A 101 0.15 8.58 28.05
CA PRO A 101 0.63 7.20 28.02
C PRO A 101 0.04 6.42 26.83
N ILE A 102 0.88 5.63 26.18
CA ILE A 102 0.50 4.74 25.08
C ILE A 102 0.11 3.39 25.68
N THR A 103 -1.12 2.91 25.44
CA THR A 103 -1.54 1.58 25.87
C THR A 103 -0.95 0.50 24.96
N THR A 104 -0.90 -0.75 25.42
CA THR A 104 -0.39 -1.89 24.65
C THR A 104 -1.06 -2.02 23.27
N GLU A 105 -2.38 -1.81 23.19
CA GLU A 105 -3.17 -1.92 21.96
C GLU A 105 -2.81 -0.79 20.99
N VAL A 106 -2.70 0.45 21.48
CA VAL A 106 -2.29 1.60 20.67
C VAL A 106 -0.85 1.40 20.18
N ALA A 107 0.04 0.89 21.03
CA ALA A 107 1.41 0.60 20.64
C ALA A 107 1.48 -0.42 19.50
N LYS A 108 0.66 -1.47 19.53
CA LYS A 108 0.56 -2.45 18.42
C LYS A 108 0.09 -1.80 17.12
N VAL A 109 -0.90 -0.90 17.17
CA VAL A 109 -1.40 -0.19 15.98
C VAL A 109 -0.33 0.73 15.40
N LEU A 110 0.32 1.55 16.25
CA LEU A 110 1.41 2.43 15.81
C LEU A 110 2.57 1.63 15.23
N LEU A 111 2.97 0.54 15.90
CA LEU A 111 4.02 -0.37 15.43
C LEU A 111 3.66 -0.96 14.06
N SER A 112 2.41 -1.40 13.88
CA SER A 112 1.93 -1.98 12.62
C SER A 112 1.99 -0.97 11.48
N GLY A 113 1.56 0.28 11.72
CA GLY A 113 1.62 1.35 10.72
C GLY A 113 3.05 1.65 10.30
N ILE A 114 3.97 1.81 11.26
CA ILE A 114 5.39 2.06 10.94
C ILE A 114 5.98 0.88 10.15
N ILE A 115 5.73 -0.36 10.58
CA ILE A 115 6.24 -1.55 9.88
C ILE A 115 5.68 -1.64 8.45
N SER A 116 4.41 -1.27 8.25
CA SER A 116 3.75 -1.26 6.94
C SER A 116 4.41 -0.27 5.99
N ASP A 117 4.45 1.01 6.34
CA ASP A 117 4.92 2.09 5.45
C ASP A 117 6.43 1.98 5.17
N THR A 118 7.18 1.49 6.16
CA THR A 118 8.63 1.37 6.06
C THR A 118 9.08 0.00 5.55
N ILE A 119 8.16 -0.93 5.27
CA ILE A 119 8.49 -2.30 4.85
C ILE A 119 9.49 -2.95 5.83
N MET A 120 9.12 -3.04 7.11
CA MET A 120 10.04 -3.47 8.19
C MET A 120 11.35 -2.67 8.21
N LEU A 121 11.26 -1.35 8.11
CA LEU A 121 12.41 -0.44 8.15
C LEU A 121 13.43 -0.64 7.02
N LYS A 122 13.00 -1.18 5.87
CA LYS A 122 13.83 -1.38 4.68
C LYS A 122 13.54 -0.38 3.55
N SER A 123 12.39 0.30 3.61
CA SER A 123 12.01 1.33 2.65
C SER A 123 13.04 2.47 2.66
N PRO A 124 13.36 3.08 1.50
CA PRO A 124 14.21 4.27 1.44
C PRO A 124 13.61 5.50 2.15
N THR A 125 12.32 5.47 2.49
CA THR A 125 11.66 6.54 3.28
C THR A 125 11.94 6.45 4.77
N THR A 126 12.48 5.30 5.25
CA THR A 126 12.73 5.06 6.66
C THR A 126 13.77 6.02 7.21
N THR A 127 13.48 6.66 8.35
CA THR A 127 14.38 7.56 9.08
C THR A 127 14.80 6.98 10.42
N PHE A 128 15.79 7.64 11.06
CA PHE A 128 16.28 7.26 12.38
C PHE A 128 15.19 7.31 13.47
N GLU A 129 14.25 8.24 13.33
CA GLU A 129 13.09 8.39 14.20
C GLU A 129 12.15 7.19 14.10
N ASP A 130 11.97 6.60 12.91
CA ASP A 130 11.17 5.38 12.74
C ASP A 130 11.84 4.20 13.46
N TYR A 131 13.16 4.05 13.34
CA TYR A 131 13.90 3.02 14.09
C TYR A 131 13.72 3.19 15.61
N THR A 132 13.82 4.42 16.10
CA THR A 132 13.68 4.70 17.54
C THR A 132 12.26 4.42 18.01
N ALA A 133 11.25 4.88 17.27
CA ALA A 133 9.85 4.62 17.57
C ALA A 133 9.53 3.11 17.59
N VAL A 134 10.03 2.33 16.63
CA VAL A 134 9.82 0.87 16.62
C VAL A 134 10.42 0.20 17.84
N GLN A 135 11.62 0.58 18.27
CA GLN A 135 12.25 -0.01 19.47
C GLN A 135 11.40 0.25 20.73
N ASP A 136 10.94 1.48 20.91
CA ASP A 136 10.10 1.85 22.06
C ASP A 136 8.74 1.14 22.00
N LEU A 137 8.12 1.11 20.80
CA LEU A 137 6.81 0.52 20.60
C LEU A 137 6.80 -1.00 20.72
N LEU A 138 7.89 -1.71 20.39
CA LEU A 138 8.00 -3.15 20.64
C LEU A 138 7.84 -3.48 22.13
N ALA A 139 8.54 -2.72 22.98
CA ALA A 139 8.47 -2.89 24.43
C ALA A 139 7.06 -2.58 24.96
N LEU A 140 6.45 -1.48 24.51
CA LEU A 140 5.10 -1.08 24.91
C LEU A 140 4.02 -2.06 24.39
N ALA A 141 4.19 -2.59 23.19
CA ALA A 141 3.30 -3.55 22.55
C ALA A 141 3.43 -4.97 23.12
N GLN A 142 4.46 -5.23 23.93
CA GLN A 142 4.83 -6.58 24.42
C GLN A 142 5.05 -7.57 23.26
N VAL A 143 5.71 -7.09 22.20
CA VAL A 143 6.08 -7.89 21.02
C VAL A 143 7.55 -8.23 21.11
N ALA A 144 7.88 -9.53 21.02
CA ALA A 144 9.23 -10.02 21.25
C ALA A 144 10.24 -9.53 20.20
N ASP A 145 9.84 -9.52 18.92
CA ASP A 145 10.67 -9.04 17.83
C ASP A 145 9.83 -8.50 16.65
N MET A 146 10.37 -7.50 15.96
CA MET A 146 9.72 -6.86 14.81
C MET A 146 9.53 -7.82 13.64
N VAL A 147 10.48 -8.74 13.42
CA VAL A 147 10.53 -9.55 12.21
C VAL A 147 9.38 -10.56 12.21
N SER A 148 9.18 -11.29 13.29
CA SER A 148 8.08 -12.26 13.43
C SER A 148 6.71 -11.57 13.38
N PHE A 149 6.59 -10.41 14.03
CA PHE A 149 5.38 -9.61 14.03
C PHE A 149 5.05 -9.09 12.63
N GLY A 150 6.01 -8.46 11.97
CA GLY A 150 5.88 -7.94 10.61
C GLY A 150 5.56 -9.05 9.61
N GLN A 151 6.24 -10.18 9.66
CA GLN A 151 5.94 -11.34 8.82
C GLN A 151 4.50 -11.83 8.99
N THR A 152 4.00 -11.90 10.23
CA THR A 152 2.62 -12.31 10.50
C THR A 152 1.60 -11.30 9.96
N MET A 153 1.87 -10.01 10.16
CA MET A 153 1.06 -8.91 9.63
C MET A 153 0.98 -8.97 8.10
N PHE A 154 2.13 -9.13 7.46
CA PHE A 154 2.24 -9.15 6.00
C PHE A 154 1.72 -10.43 5.35
N ALA A 155 1.84 -11.58 6.00
CA ALA A 155 1.22 -12.82 5.53
C ALA A 155 -0.32 -12.73 5.50
N SER A 156 -0.90 -11.80 6.29
CA SER A 156 -2.34 -11.50 6.26
C SER A 156 -2.71 -10.45 5.21
N GLY A 157 -1.72 -9.82 4.56
CA GLY A 157 -1.88 -8.80 3.52
C GLY A 157 -2.35 -9.36 2.17
N ALA A 158 -2.56 -8.48 1.20
CA ALA A 158 -3.09 -8.83 -0.12
C ALA A 158 -2.17 -9.85 -0.84
N SER A 159 -2.59 -11.11 -0.83
CA SER A 159 -2.00 -12.18 -1.64
C SER A 159 -2.28 -11.91 -3.13
N LEU A 160 -1.27 -12.13 -3.98
CA LEU A 160 -1.44 -12.11 -5.43
C LEU A 160 -2.50 -13.10 -5.94
N ALA A 161 -2.91 -14.08 -5.12
CA ALA A 161 -4.01 -14.98 -5.42
C ALA A 161 -5.37 -14.28 -5.56
N LYS A 162 -5.57 -13.14 -4.88
CA LYS A 162 -6.82 -12.37 -4.94
C LYS A 162 -6.80 -11.29 -6.02
N GLU A 163 -5.63 -11.02 -6.58
CA GLU A 163 -5.43 -9.98 -7.58
C GLU A 163 -5.74 -10.48 -8.99
N ASN A 164 -6.06 -9.54 -9.89
CA ASN A 164 -6.20 -9.85 -11.31
C ASN A 164 -4.79 -10.01 -11.94
N PRO A 165 -4.41 -11.21 -12.44
CA PRO A 165 -3.07 -11.45 -12.95
C PRO A 165 -2.69 -10.52 -14.10
N ARG A 166 -3.63 -10.20 -14.99
CA ARG A 166 -3.38 -9.32 -16.14
C ARG A 166 -2.96 -7.93 -15.67
N LYS A 167 -3.77 -7.32 -14.80
CA LYS A 167 -3.52 -5.99 -14.25
C LYS A 167 -2.18 -5.95 -13.52
N MET A 168 -1.88 -7.00 -12.75
CA MET A 168 -0.64 -7.09 -11.99
C MET A 168 0.59 -7.19 -12.91
N LEU A 169 0.54 -8.08 -13.91
CA LEU A 169 1.63 -8.25 -14.87
C LEU A 169 1.92 -6.98 -15.67
N GLU A 170 0.89 -6.27 -16.09
CA GLU A 170 1.01 -5.05 -16.91
C GLU A 170 1.49 -3.82 -16.13
N SER A 171 1.28 -3.79 -14.81
CA SER A 171 1.58 -2.62 -13.95
C SER A 171 3.02 -2.11 -14.10
N ASP A 172 4.00 -3.02 -14.14
CA ASP A 172 5.39 -2.72 -14.50
C ASP A 172 5.93 -3.74 -15.52
N PHE A 173 5.25 -3.88 -16.66
CA PHE A 173 5.77 -4.67 -17.77
C PHE A 173 6.66 -3.85 -18.70
N LYS A 174 7.87 -4.34 -18.99
CA LYS A 174 8.78 -3.74 -19.98
C LYS A 174 9.15 -4.74 -21.05
N LYS A 175 9.12 -4.28 -22.31
CA LYS A 175 9.47 -5.06 -23.50
C LYS A 175 10.87 -4.69 -23.96
N TYR A 176 11.61 -5.68 -24.43
CA TYR A 176 12.97 -5.58 -24.91
C TYR A 176 13.10 -6.36 -26.23
N ARG A 177 14.08 -5.97 -27.05
CA ARG A 177 14.46 -6.69 -28.26
C ARG A 177 15.98 -6.67 -28.35
N GLU A 178 16.58 -7.83 -28.16
CA GLU A 178 18.04 -7.98 -28.12
C GLU A 178 18.43 -9.27 -28.84
N LEU A 179 19.51 -9.25 -29.63
CA LEU A 179 20.03 -10.42 -30.36
C LEU A 179 18.98 -11.16 -31.21
N GLY A 180 18.01 -10.41 -31.75
CA GLY A 180 16.91 -10.97 -32.55
C GLY A 180 15.77 -11.62 -31.73
N VAL A 181 15.89 -11.66 -30.40
CA VAL A 181 14.88 -12.17 -29.47
C VAL A 181 14.10 -11.00 -28.88
N THR A 182 12.78 -11.10 -28.92
CA THR A 182 11.85 -10.18 -28.27
C THR A 182 11.37 -10.77 -26.95
N PHE A 183 11.49 -10.03 -25.85
CA PHE A 183 11.04 -10.53 -24.55
C PHE A 183 10.44 -9.44 -23.67
N GLY A 184 9.67 -9.85 -22.68
CA GLY A 184 9.05 -8.94 -21.72
C GLY A 184 9.22 -9.40 -20.28
N ILE A 185 9.43 -8.45 -19.38
CA ILE A 185 9.60 -8.71 -17.94
C ILE A 185 8.68 -7.78 -17.16
N GLY A 186 7.67 -8.37 -16.51
CA GLY A 186 6.89 -7.73 -15.45
C GLY A 186 7.61 -7.79 -14.10
N GLN A 187 7.32 -6.86 -13.20
CA GLN A 187 7.80 -6.93 -11.82
C GLN A 187 6.69 -6.49 -10.85
N CYS A 188 6.61 -7.15 -9.70
CA CYS A 188 5.86 -6.66 -8.56
C CYS A 188 6.63 -6.92 -7.26
N GLU A 189 6.25 -6.19 -6.22
CA GLU A 189 6.79 -6.33 -4.87
C GLU A 189 5.71 -6.93 -3.98
N VAL A 190 6.11 -7.93 -3.20
CA VAL A 190 5.28 -8.62 -2.22
C VAL A 190 6.04 -8.69 -0.91
N THR A 191 5.33 -9.02 0.15
CA THR A 191 5.88 -9.09 1.50
C THR A 191 6.14 -10.52 1.96
N THR A 192 5.67 -11.50 1.17
CA THR A 192 5.95 -12.93 1.31
C THR A 192 5.84 -13.63 -0.04
N LEU A 193 6.62 -14.69 -0.23
CA LEU A 193 6.55 -15.60 -1.39
C LEU A 193 5.99 -16.98 -1.03
N SER A 194 5.47 -17.15 0.19
CA SER A 194 5.00 -18.45 0.70
C SER A 194 3.80 -19.01 -0.06
N ASP A 195 3.01 -18.15 -0.69
CA ASP A 195 1.75 -18.47 -1.37
C ASP A 195 1.90 -18.48 -2.91
N VAL A 196 3.12 -18.35 -3.45
CA VAL A 196 3.36 -18.28 -4.90
C VAL A 196 2.75 -19.46 -5.64
N ASP A 197 2.81 -20.65 -5.05
CA ASP A 197 2.28 -21.85 -5.68
C ASP A 197 0.75 -21.84 -5.80
N ASP A 198 0.04 -21.06 -4.99
CA ASP A 198 -1.43 -20.95 -5.04
C ASP A 198 -1.91 -20.23 -6.30
N TYR A 199 -1.12 -19.29 -6.82
CA TYR A 199 -1.47 -18.48 -7.99
C TYR A 199 -0.56 -18.68 -9.21
N LYS A 200 0.55 -19.40 -9.06
CA LYS A 200 1.53 -19.67 -10.13
C LYS A 200 0.88 -20.04 -11.45
N ALA A 201 -0.05 -20.99 -11.46
CA ALA A 201 -0.69 -21.49 -12.68
C ALA A 201 -1.47 -20.40 -13.42
N SER A 202 -2.16 -19.53 -12.68
CA SER A 202 -2.94 -18.42 -13.23
C SER A 202 -2.04 -17.38 -13.89
N TYR A 203 -0.92 -17.03 -13.24
CA TYR A 203 0.05 -16.07 -13.78
C TYR A 203 0.84 -16.63 -14.97
N LEU A 204 1.21 -17.91 -14.96
CA LEU A 204 1.86 -18.54 -16.12
C LEU A 204 0.94 -18.54 -17.35
N ALA A 205 -0.33 -18.90 -17.17
CA ALA A 205 -1.31 -18.87 -18.26
C ALA A 205 -1.51 -17.46 -18.83
N GLU A 206 -1.47 -16.42 -17.98
CA GLU A 206 -1.58 -15.03 -18.45
C GLU A 206 -0.30 -14.53 -19.12
N LEU A 207 0.88 -14.96 -18.66
CA LEU A 207 2.15 -14.71 -19.34
C LEU A 207 2.18 -15.30 -20.75
N ASP A 208 1.63 -16.49 -20.96
CA ASP A 208 1.50 -17.09 -22.30
C ASP A 208 0.59 -16.26 -23.22
N LYS A 209 -0.52 -15.72 -22.69
CA LYS A 209 -1.39 -14.81 -23.46
C LYS A 209 -0.66 -13.51 -23.83
N LEU A 210 0.01 -12.88 -22.86
CA LEU A 210 0.81 -11.67 -23.09
C LEU A 210 1.91 -11.89 -24.11
N LYS A 211 2.57 -13.05 -24.06
CA LYS A 211 3.59 -13.46 -25.03
C LYS A 211 3.02 -13.44 -26.46
N VAL A 212 1.87 -14.08 -26.68
CA VAL A 212 1.20 -14.12 -27.99
C VAL A 212 0.74 -12.73 -28.42
N GLU A 213 0.02 -12.01 -27.56
CA GLU A 213 -0.55 -10.70 -27.87
C GLU A 213 0.51 -9.66 -28.23
N HIS A 214 1.66 -9.72 -27.58
CA HIS A 214 2.76 -8.78 -27.80
C HIS A 214 3.82 -9.28 -28.78
N ASN A 215 3.59 -10.44 -29.43
CA ASN A 215 4.53 -11.09 -30.34
C ASN A 215 5.93 -11.22 -29.72
N LEU A 216 5.98 -11.72 -28.47
CA LEU A 216 7.23 -11.95 -27.74
C LEU A 216 7.69 -13.40 -27.93
N ASP A 217 9.00 -13.60 -27.98
CA ASP A 217 9.61 -14.92 -27.92
C ASP A 217 9.64 -15.44 -26.47
N TRP A 218 9.72 -14.55 -25.49
CA TRP A 218 9.79 -14.91 -24.07
C TRP A 218 9.11 -13.88 -23.15
N ALA A 219 8.33 -14.34 -22.20
CA ALA A 219 7.69 -13.50 -21.19
C ALA A 219 7.98 -14.01 -19.77
N MET A 220 8.25 -13.07 -18.87
CA MET A 220 8.71 -13.29 -17.50
C MET A 220 8.00 -12.36 -16.51
N PHE A 221 7.92 -12.78 -15.25
CA PHE A 221 7.39 -12.01 -14.14
C PHE A 221 8.24 -12.21 -12.89
N LEU A 222 8.87 -11.13 -12.42
CA LEU A 222 9.69 -11.10 -11.21
C LEU A 222 8.82 -10.69 -10.02
N ILE A 223 8.60 -11.61 -9.09
CA ILE A 223 7.87 -11.37 -7.85
C ILE A 223 8.91 -11.21 -6.74
N THR A 224 9.05 -10.01 -6.20
CA THR A 224 10.12 -9.68 -5.25
C THR A 224 9.60 -9.61 -3.83
N ASP A 225 10.12 -10.46 -2.95
CA ASP A 225 9.99 -10.30 -1.51
C ASP A 225 10.98 -9.24 -1.02
N VAL A 226 10.47 -8.03 -0.82
CA VAL A 226 11.26 -6.90 -0.32
C VAL A 226 11.74 -7.10 1.12
N VAL A 227 11.07 -7.99 1.87
CA VAL A 227 11.43 -8.33 3.25
C VAL A 227 12.62 -9.27 3.28
N ARG A 228 12.56 -10.36 2.54
CA ARG A 228 13.60 -11.40 2.55
C ARG A 228 14.71 -11.15 1.54
N GLU A 229 14.57 -10.09 0.77
CA GLU A 229 15.50 -9.70 -0.29
C GLU A 229 15.76 -10.85 -1.27
N ASN A 230 14.69 -11.52 -1.68
CA ASN A 230 14.74 -12.57 -2.69
C ASN A 230 13.54 -12.45 -3.63
N SER A 231 13.60 -13.13 -4.77
CA SER A 231 12.51 -13.13 -5.73
C SER A 231 12.19 -14.53 -6.22
N VAL A 232 10.95 -14.71 -6.69
CA VAL A 232 10.57 -15.80 -7.60
C VAL A 232 10.42 -15.24 -9.00
N LEU A 233 10.97 -15.94 -9.99
CA LEU A 233 10.77 -15.65 -11.40
C LEU A 233 9.81 -16.67 -11.99
N LEU A 234 8.65 -16.21 -12.44
CA LEU A 234 7.74 -16.97 -13.28
C LEU A 234 8.02 -16.66 -14.75
N MET A 235 8.05 -17.68 -15.61
CA MET A 235 8.38 -17.48 -17.02
C MET A 235 7.67 -18.48 -17.94
N THR A 236 7.37 -18.02 -19.15
CA THR A 236 7.01 -18.90 -20.29
C THR A 236 8.21 -19.75 -20.71
N SER A 237 7.96 -20.88 -21.37
CA SER A 237 9.04 -21.80 -21.77
C SER A 237 9.96 -21.20 -22.84
N MET A 238 11.27 -21.33 -22.61
CA MET A 238 12.33 -21.06 -23.60
C MET A 238 13.48 -22.05 -23.36
N PRO A 239 13.36 -23.32 -23.82
CA PRO A 239 14.14 -24.45 -23.32
C PRO A 239 15.67 -24.31 -23.35
N ILE A 240 16.21 -23.59 -24.34
CA ILE A 240 17.66 -23.37 -24.45
C ILE A 240 18.12 -22.31 -23.44
N ALA A 241 17.40 -21.20 -23.36
CA ALA A 241 17.73 -20.07 -22.49
C ALA A 241 17.54 -20.43 -21.01
N GLU A 242 16.43 -21.10 -20.66
CA GLU A 242 16.12 -21.46 -19.27
C GLU A 242 17.17 -22.38 -18.62
N ARG A 243 17.91 -23.17 -19.43
CA ARG A 243 18.98 -24.05 -18.96
C ARG A 243 20.28 -23.32 -18.62
N LYS A 244 20.46 -22.10 -19.15
CA LYS A 244 21.68 -21.29 -18.95
C LYS A 244 21.55 -20.28 -17.82
N LEU A 245 20.34 -20.08 -17.29
CA LEU A 245 20.11 -19.21 -16.14
C LEU A 245 20.93 -19.69 -14.93
N ALA A 246 21.60 -18.75 -14.26
CA ALA A 246 22.37 -19.02 -13.05
C ALA A 246 21.50 -19.37 -11.82
N TYR A 247 20.18 -19.33 -11.96
CA TYR A 247 19.22 -19.49 -10.88
C TYR A 247 18.68 -20.92 -10.78
N LYS A 248 18.32 -21.33 -9.56
CA LYS A 248 17.76 -22.67 -9.32
C LYS A 248 16.35 -22.76 -9.89
N LYS A 249 16.14 -23.66 -10.86
CA LYS A 249 14.80 -24.09 -11.30
C LYS A 249 14.17 -24.91 -10.17
N GLU A 250 13.06 -24.41 -9.61
CA GLU A 250 12.33 -25.13 -8.56
C GLU A 250 11.27 -26.05 -9.14
N SER A 251 10.54 -25.57 -10.15
CA SER A 251 9.57 -26.35 -10.90
C SER A 251 9.40 -25.75 -12.31
N GLU A 252 8.60 -26.37 -13.16
CA GLU A 252 8.34 -25.85 -14.51
C GLU A 252 7.84 -24.40 -14.46
N GLY A 253 8.48 -23.51 -15.24
CA GLY A 253 8.16 -22.09 -15.28
C GLY A 253 8.47 -21.30 -13.99
N LYS A 254 9.14 -21.87 -12.97
CA LYS A 254 9.43 -21.21 -11.68
C LYS A 254 10.90 -21.34 -11.27
N PHE A 255 11.54 -20.21 -11.03
CA PHE A 255 12.93 -20.12 -10.57
C PHE A 255 13.04 -19.31 -9.28
N LEU A 256 13.98 -19.69 -8.42
CA LEU A 256 14.31 -18.97 -7.20
C LEU A 256 15.52 -18.06 -7.43
N LEU A 257 15.37 -16.78 -7.10
CA LEU A 257 16.36 -15.73 -7.34
C LEU A 257 16.75 -15.06 -6.01
N PRO A 258 17.59 -15.70 -5.17
CA PRO A 258 18.09 -15.07 -3.94
C PRO A 258 18.90 -13.80 -4.23
N GLY A 259 18.62 -12.71 -3.50
CA GLY A 259 19.36 -11.44 -3.63
C GLY A 259 18.99 -10.59 -4.84
N VAL A 260 18.08 -11.05 -5.71
CA VAL A 260 17.60 -10.29 -6.86
C VAL A 260 16.37 -9.51 -6.47
N LEU A 261 16.43 -8.18 -6.57
CA LEU A 261 15.34 -7.25 -6.27
C LEU A 261 15.00 -6.34 -7.46
N SER A 262 15.95 -6.13 -8.37
CA SER A 262 15.80 -5.20 -9.47
C SER A 262 15.80 -5.92 -10.80
N ARG A 263 14.69 -5.82 -11.55
CA ARG A 263 14.66 -6.21 -12.95
C ARG A 263 15.81 -5.57 -13.73
N LYS A 264 15.99 -4.26 -13.61
CA LYS A 264 16.92 -3.50 -14.47
C LYS A 264 18.39 -3.76 -14.13
N LYS A 265 18.73 -3.79 -12.83
CA LYS A 265 20.14 -3.88 -12.40
C LYS A 265 20.66 -5.30 -12.29
N GLN A 266 19.78 -6.30 -12.10
CA GLN A 266 20.19 -7.65 -11.73
C GLN A 266 19.64 -8.72 -12.69
N LEU A 267 18.31 -8.77 -12.90
CA LEU A 267 17.72 -9.79 -13.77
C LEU A 267 18.04 -9.56 -15.25
N LEU A 268 17.82 -8.35 -15.77
CA LEU A 268 18.00 -8.04 -17.19
C LEU A 268 19.44 -8.33 -17.67
N PRO A 269 20.52 -7.94 -16.97
CA PRO A 269 21.88 -8.34 -17.35
C PRO A 269 22.07 -9.86 -17.49
N GLU A 270 21.47 -10.64 -16.58
CA GLU A 270 21.53 -12.11 -16.63
C GLU A 270 20.75 -12.67 -17.82
N ILE A 271 19.59 -12.11 -18.14
CA ILE A 271 18.83 -12.47 -19.36
C ILE A 271 19.65 -12.19 -20.62
N LEU A 272 20.32 -11.04 -20.70
CA LEU A 272 21.15 -10.70 -21.85
C LEU A 272 22.33 -11.67 -21.99
N ARG A 273 23.03 -11.98 -20.89
CA ARG A 273 24.11 -12.99 -20.88
C ARG A 273 23.64 -14.33 -21.43
N VAL A 274 22.47 -14.80 -21.00
CA VAL A 274 21.87 -16.07 -21.45
C VAL A 274 21.52 -16.07 -22.94
N LEU A 275 21.18 -14.91 -23.51
CA LEU A 275 20.88 -14.76 -24.93
C LEU A 275 22.15 -14.63 -25.80
N GLU A 276 23.26 -14.14 -25.22
CA GLU A 276 24.57 -14.03 -25.88
C GLU A 276 25.28 -15.38 -26.02
N GLU A 277 25.15 -16.24 -25.00
CA GLU A 277 25.70 -17.60 -24.98
C GLU A 277 24.89 -18.59 -25.82
#